data_AF-X6ND80-F1
#
_entry.id   AF-X6ND80-F1
#
_cell.length_a   1.000
_cell.length_b   1.000
_cell.length_c   1.000
_cell.angle_alpha   90.00
_cell.angle_beta   90.00
_cell.angle_gamma   90.00
#
_symmetry.space_group_name_H-M   'P 1'
#
loop_
_entity.id
_entity.type
_entity.pdbx_description
1 polymer ?
#
loop_
_entity_poly.entity_id
_entity_poly.type
_entity_poly.pdbx_seq_one_letter_code
_entity_poly.pdbx_strand_id
1 'polypeptide(L)'
;MSKANDEHITYVDTYGFKIPEEESKRRLEEIHTEEHKVKIRKENERVKKWLFMLEHEQQFFHGNRKSKLKARIRKGIPNAVRGRVWKRLVGVDEAMKANPKYYHQLLEKTPGEPWKSTIDKDLDRTFPNHCLFYDVKFLGFDNFFCF
;
A
#
# COMPACT_ATOMS: atom_id res chain seq x y z
N MET A 1 9.98 -37.49 -20.13
CA MET A 1 8.64 -37.26 -19.53
C MET A 1 8.81 -37.18 -18.02
N SER A 2 8.76 -35.99 -17.44
CA SER A 2 8.47 -35.80 -16.00
C SER A 2 8.33 -34.29 -15.71
N LYS A 3 7.08 -33.85 -15.93
CA LYS A 3 6.29 -32.84 -15.22
C LYS A 3 6.91 -31.44 -15.02
N ALA A 4 6.24 -30.49 -15.66
CA ALA A 4 6.25 -29.08 -15.32
C ALA A 4 5.98 -28.88 -13.83
N ASN A 5 6.97 -28.31 -13.11
CA ASN A 5 6.72 -27.62 -11.85
C ASN A 5 6.32 -26.19 -12.19
N ASP A 6 5.09 -26.04 -12.66
CA ASP A 6 4.37 -24.78 -12.63
C ASP A 6 3.89 -24.60 -11.18
N GLU A 7 4.80 -24.22 -10.28
CA GLU A 7 4.47 -23.88 -8.88
C GLU A 7 3.80 -22.49 -8.85
N HIS A 8 2.67 -22.35 -9.53
CA HIS A 8 1.96 -21.09 -9.67
C HIS A 8 0.73 -21.03 -8.75
N ILE A 9 0.94 -21.25 -7.44
CA ILE A 9 0.06 -20.72 -6.39
C ILE A 9 0.94 -20.25 -5.23
N THR A 10 1.40 -18.99 -5.29
CA THR A 10 2.05 -18.35 -4.15
C THR A 10 0.97 -17.78 -3.23
N TYR A 11 0.74 -18.40 -2.08
CA TYR A 11 -0.12 -17.82 -1.04
C TYR A 11 0.49 -16.51 -0.56
N VAL A 12 -0.27 -15.42 -0.62
CA VAL A 12 0.18 -14.08 -0.19
C VAL A 12 -0.73 -13.50 0.88
N ASP A 13 -0.18 -12.60 1.70
CA ASP A 13 -0.95 -11.83 2.66
C ASP A 13 -1.72 -10.65 2.02
N THR A 14 -2.40 -9.86 2.88
CA THR A 14 -3.19 -8.70 2.43
C THR A 14 -2.36 -7.57 1.81
N TYR A 15 -1.04 -7.62 1.96
CA TYR A 15 -0.13 -6.63 1.40
C TYR A 15 0.61 -7.16 0.17
N GLY A 16 0.66 -8.47 -0.04
CA GLY A 16 1.30 -9.12 -1.19
C GLY A 16 2.54 -9.93 -0.82
N PHE A 17 2.87 -10.09 0.46
CA PHE A 17 4.01 -10.90 0.89
C PHE A 17 3.66 -12.39 0.90
N LYS A 18 4.55 -13.22 0.36
CA LYS A 18 4.42 -14.67 0.41
C LYS A 18 4.34 -15.15 1.87
N ILE A 19 3.39 -16.03 2.13
CA ILE A 19 3.20 -16.68 3.42
C ILE A 19 3.27 -18.20 3.24
N PRO A 20 3.70 -18.96 4.27
CA PRO A 20 3.68 -20.42 4.23
C PRO A 20 2.25 -20.94 3.97
N GLU A 21 2.14 -22.05 3.24
CA GLU A 21 0.85 -22.68 2.93
C GLU A 21 0.04 -23.00 4.19
N GLU A 22 0.69 -23.50 5.24
CA GLU A 22 0.05 -23.79 6.53
C GLU A 22 -0.54 -22.54 7.19
N GLU A 23 0.12 -21.39 7.05
CA GLU A 23 -0.43 -20.13 7.51
C GLU A 23 -1.63 -19.69 6.65
N SER A 24 -1.56 -19.90 5.33
CA SER A 24 -2.68 -19.60 4.45
C SER A 24 -3.91 -20.43 4.77
N LYS A 25 -3.75 -21.74 4.96
CA LYS A 25 -4.83 -22.66 5.39
C LYS A 25 -5.46 -22.21 6.69
N ARG A 26 -4.64 -21.91 7.71
CA ARG A 26 -5.11 -21.36 8.98
C ARG A 26 -5.92 -20.07 8.81
N ARG A 27 -5.44 -19.13 7.99
CA ARG A 27 -6.16 -17.88 7.72
C ARG A 27 -7.49 -18.14 7.01
N LEU A 28 -7.55 -19.10 6.10
CA LEU A 28 -8.79 -19.50 5.41
C LEU A 28 -9.81 -20.09 6.39
N GLU A 29 -9.37 -20.94 7.32
CA GLU A 29 -10.21 -21.49 8.38
C GLU A 29 -10.73 -20.37 9.31
N GLU A 30 -9.87 -19.42 9.67
CA GLU A 30 -10.23 -18.27 10.50
C GLU A 30 -11.33 -17.38 9.87
N ILE A 31 -11.39 -17.26 8.53
CA ILE A 31 -12.37 -16.40 7.84
C ILE A 31 -13.83 -16.75 8.22
N HIS A 32 -14.12 -18.03 8.43
CA HIS A 32 -15.47 -18.50 8.72
C HIS A 32 -15.89 -18.31 10.19
N THR A 33 -14.95 -18.02 11.08
CA THR A 33 -15.20 -17.85 12.51
C THR A 33 -16.03 -16.59 12.81
N GLU A 34 -16.85 -16.63 13.86
CA GLU A 34 -17.59 -15.45 14.33
C GLU A 34 -16.66 -14.33 14.80
N GLU A 35 -15.52 -14.68 15.37
CA GLU A 35 -14.49 -13.72 15.77
C GLU A 35 -13.98 -12.90 14.57
N HIS A 36 -13.72 -13.58 13.44
CA HIS A 36 -13.29 -12.92 12.21
C HIS A 36 -14.37 -12.01 11.64
N LYS A 37 -15.64 -12.45 11.62
CA LYS A 37 -16.78 -11.61 11.21
C LYS A 37 -16.92 -10.36 12.08
N VAL A 38 -16.78 -10.50 13.40
CA VAL A 38 -16.79 -9.36 14.34
C VAL A 38 -15.63 -8.40 14.06
N LYS A 39 -14.44 -8.93 13.74
CA LYS A 39 -13.26 -8.12 13.37
C LYS A 39 -13.51 -7.32 12.09
N ILE A 40 -14.07 -7.96 11.05
CA ILE A 40 -14.46 -7.29 9.80
C ILE A 40 -15.50 -6.19 10.07
N ARG A 41 -16.54 -6.48 10.87
CA ARG A 41 -17.57 -5.48 11.21
C ARG A 41 -16.96 -4.25 11.90
N LYS A 42 -16.06 -4.46 12.87
CA LYS A 42 -15.33 -3.38 13.55
C LYS A 42 -14.44 -2.60 12.58
N GLU A 43 -13.77 -3.25 11.63
CA GLU A 43 -12.99 -2.58 10.59
C GLU A 43 -13.88 -1.72 9.69
N ASN A 44 -15.02 -2.24 9.24
CA ASN A 44 -15.98 -1.51 8.41
C ASN A 44 -16.55 -0.27 9.12
N GLU A 45 -16.85 -0.36 10.42
CA GLU A 45 -17.23 0.80 11.21
C GLU A 45 -16.13 1.86 11.31
N ARG A 46 -14.86 1.44 11.38
CA ARG A 46 -13.71 2.35 11.33
C ARG A 46 -13.61 3.02 9.97
N VAL A 47 -13.76 2.26 8.88
CA VAL A 47 -13.77 2.78 7.51
C VAL A 47 -14.86 3.84 7.36
N LYS A 48 -16.10 3.58 7.78
CA LYS A 48 -17.20 4.55 7.73
C LYS A 48 -16.87 5.86 8.46
N LYS A 49 -16.26 5.78 9.65
CA LYS A 49 -15.82 6.96 10.41
C LYS A 49 -14.73 7.75 9.67
N TRP A 50 -13.80 7.06 9.01
CA TRP A 50 -12.77 7.70 8.20
C TRP A 50 -13.32 8.33 6.92
N LEU A 51 -14.25 7.68 6.23
CA LEU A 51 -14.94 8.25 5.07
C LEU A 51 -15.67 9.54 5.44
N PHE A 52 -16.40 9.53 6.56
CA PHE A 52 -17.03 10.74 7.09
C PHE A 52 -16.02 11.86 7.34
N MET A 53 -14.85 11.54 7.93
CA MET A 53 -13.81 12.55 8.17
C MET A 53 -13.17 13.08 6.89
N LEU A 54 -13.05 12.25 5.85
CA LEU A 54 -12.56 12.65 4.52
C LEU A 54 -13.54 13.58 3.82
N GLU A 55 -14.85 13.33 3.92
CA GLU A 55 -15.89 14.22 3.38
C GLU A 55 -15.95 15.57 4.10
N HIS A 56 -15.60 15.59 5.39
CA HIS A 56 -15.60 16.80 6.22
C HIS A 56 -14.19 17.38 6.41
N GLU A 57 -13.40 17.41 5.35
CA GLU A 57 -11.98 17.76 5.39
C GLU A 57 -11.69 19.07 6.11
N GLN A 58 -12.53 20.09 5.88
CA GLN A 58 -12.32 21.44 6.38
C GLN A 58 -12.45 21.49 7.89
N GLN A 59 -13.21 20.57 8.49
CA GLN A 59 -13.34 20.47 9.94
C GLN A 59 -12.18 19.69 10.57
N PHE A 60 -11.73 18.60 9.91
CA PHE A 60 -10.80 17.63 10.50
C PHE A 60 -9.34 17.87 10.14
N PHE A 61 -9.02 18.15 8.88
CA PHE A 61 -7.67 18.30 8.37
C PHE A 61 -7.21 19.75 8.44
N HIS A 62 -8.07 20.69 8.02
CA HIS A 62 -7.74 22.12 8.01
C HIS A 62 -8.27 22.87 9.24
N GLY A 63 -9.33 22.37 9.86
CA GLY A 63 -10.04 23.03 10.95
C GLY A 63 -9.53 22.73 12.35
N ASN A 64 -10.40 22.89 13.33
CA ASN A 64 -10.07 22.78 14.75
C ASN A 64 -10.13 21.34 15.32
N ARG A 65 -10.61 20.35 14.55
CA ARG A 65 -10.73 18.96 15.03
C ARG A 65 -9.44 18.13 14.89
N LYS A 66 -8.27 18.78 14.83
CA LYS A 66 -6.96 18.14 14.68
C LYS A 66 -6.63 17.14 15.79
N SER A 67 -7.06 17.40 17.04
CA SER A 67 -6.87 16.46 18.15
C SER A 67 -7.58 15.11 17.90
N LYS A 68 -8.84 15.16 17.42
CA LYS A 68 -9.61 13.97 17.07
C LYS A 68 -9.00 13.23 15.89
N LEU A 69 -8.50 13.96 14.89
CA LEU A 69 -7.76 13.37 13.76
C LEU A 69 -6.50 12.62 14.25
N LYS A 70 -5.63 13.27 15.04
CA LYS A 70 -4.42 12.64 15.61
C LYS A 70 -4.73 11.41 16.46
N ALA A 71 -5.79 11.46 17.26
CA ALA A 71 -6.23 10.31 18.06
C ALA A 71 -6.69 9.12 17.19
N ARG A 72 -7.30 9.39 16.02
CA ARG A 72 -7.70 8.33 15.08
C ARG A 72 -6.51 7.77 14.31
N ILE A 73 -5.56 8.60 13.90
CA ILE A 73 -4.31 8.16 13.26
C ILE A 73 -3.55 7.18 14.17
N ARG A 74 -3.39 7.52 15.47
CA ARG A 74 -2.74 6.64 16.45
C ARG A 74 -3.42 5.30 16.66
N LYS A 75 -4.73 5.19 16.38
CA LYS A 75 -5.48 3.92 16.40
C LYS A 75 -5.32 3.09 15.13
N GLY A 76 -4.65 3.64 14.11
CA GLY A 76 -4.49 3.03 12.80
C GLY A 76 -5.52 3.52 11.78
N ILE A 77 -5.04 3.71 10.56
CA ILE A 77 -5.85 4.01 9.38
C ILE A 77 -6.20 2.67 8.71
N PRO A 78 -7.49 2.35 8.48
CA PRO A 78 -7.92 1.16 7.76
C PRO A 78 -7.32 1.08 6.35
N ASN A 79 -6.95 -0.12 5.91
CA ASN A 79 -6.28 -0.33 4.62
C ASN A 79 -7.05 0.33 3.46
N ALA A 80 -8.37 0.14 3.42
CA ALA A 80 -9.26 0.63 2.36
C ALA A 80 -9.26 2.15 2.15
N VAL A 81 -8.79 2.94 3.13
CA VAL A 81 -8.76 4.41 3.04
C VAL A 81 -7.36 5.00 3.17
N ARG A 82 -6.31 4.18 3.37
CA ARG A 82 -4.93 4.66 3.55
C ARG A 82 -4.45 5.55 2.42
N GLY A 83 -4.63 5.14 1.16
CA GLY A 83 -4.20 5.92 0.01
C GLY A 83 -4.75 7.35 0.03
N ARG A 84 -6.06 7.50 0.27
CA ARG A 84 -6.70 8.83 0.35
C ARG A 84 -6.25 9.64 1.58
N VAL A 85 -6.18 9.00 2.75
CA VAL A 85 -5.82 9.68 4.00
C VAL A 85 -4.35 10.12 3.98
N TRP A 86 -3.42 9.27 3.57
CA TRP A 86 -1.99 9.61 3.49
C TRP A 86 -1.73 10.69 2.46
N LYS A 87 -2.32 10.57 1.26
CA LYS A 87 -2.26 11.62 0.24
C LYS A 87 -2.65 12.99 0.80
N ARG A 88 -3.74 13.04 1.58
CA ARG A 88 -4.21 14.25 2.22
C ARG A 88 -3.27 14.76 3.31
N LEU A 89 -2.78 13.88 4.17
CA LEU A 89 -1.91 14.26 5.29
C LEU A 89 -0.59 14.88 4.83
N VAL A 90 -0.06 14.40 3.70
CA VAL A 90 1.19 14.88 3.12
C VAL A 90 0.99 16.12 2.23
N GLY A 91 -0.25 16.44 1.84
CA GLY A 91 -0.55 17.58 0.97
C GLY A 91 -0.13 17.35 -0.48
N VAL A 92 -0.29 16.10 -0.96
CA VAL A 92 0.14 15.70 -2.31
C VAL A 92 -0.62 16.49 -3.38
N ASP A 93 -1.91 16.76 -3.19
CA ASP A 93 -2.72 17.49 -4.16
C ASP A 93 -2.24 18.93 -4.35
N GLU A 94 -1.86 19.61 -3.26
CA GLU A 94 -1.28 20.94 -3.27
C GLU A 94 0.10 20.92 -3.96
N ALA A 95 0.95 19.94 -3.64
CA ALA A 95 2.27 19.79 -4.24
C ALA A 95 2.20 19.51 -5.76
N MET A 96 1.26 18.66 -6.20
CA MET A 96 1.03 18.34 -7.61
C MET A 96 0.50 19.54 -8.40
N LYS A 97 -0.40 20.34 -7.79
CA LYS A 97 -0.91 21.57 -8.41
C LYS A 97 0.17 22.64 -8.52
N ALA A 98 1.03 22.77 -7.50
CA ALA A 98 2.13 23.73 -7.51
C ALA A 98 3.22 23.38 -8.53
N ASN A 99 3.41 22.09 -8.81
CA ASN A 99 4.47 21.60 -9.72
C ASN A 99 3.92 20.64 -10.79
N PRO A 100 3.11 21.11 -11.75
CA PRO A 100 2.56 20.26 -12.79
C PRO A 100 3.65 19.60 -13.64
N LYS A 101 3.52 18.31 -13.94
CA LYS A 101 4.47 17.50 -14.75
C LYS A 101 5.88 17.36 -14.18
N TYR A 102 6.16 17.89 -13.00
CA TYR A 102 7.51 17.89 -12.41
C TYR A 102 8.11 16.48 -12.28
N TYR A 103 7.30 15.51 -11.86
CA TYR A 103 7.70 14.10 -11.79
C TYR A 103 8.22 13.57 -13.15
N HIS A 104 7.49 13.80 -14.24
CA HIS A 104 7.91 13.35 -15.57
C HIS A 104 9.18 14.05 -16.05
N GLN A 105 9.33 15.33 -15.77
CA GLN A 105 10.56 16.07 -16.10
C GLN A 105 11.78 15.54 -15.35
N LEU A 106 11.61 15.09 -14.11
CA LEU A 106 12.68 14.44 -13.35
C LEU A 106 13.02 13.06 -13.94
N LEU A 107 12.01 12.28 -14.34
CA LEU A 107 12.24 10.99 -14.99
C LEU A 107 13.05 11.13 -16.28
N GLU A 108 12.74 12.12 -17.12
CA GLU A 108 13.48 12.39 -18.36
C GLU A 108 14.95 12.74 -18.11
N LYS A 109 15.26 13.37 -16.97
CA LYS A 109 16.63 13.74 -16.57
C LYS A 109 17.40 12.63 -15.86
N THR A 110 16.73 11.56 -15.45
CA THR A 110 17.31 10.48 -14.65
C THR A 110 18.34 9.60 -15.39
N PRO A 111 18.30 9.39 -16.73
CA PRO A 111 19.29 8.57 -17.42
C PRO A 111 20.72 9.10 -17.24
N GLY A 112 21.62 8.24 -16.76
CA GLY A 112 23.04 8.57 -16.57
C GLY A 112 23.43 9.03 -15.17
N GLU A 113 22.47 9.12 -14.24
CA GLU A 113 22.74 9.58 -12.88
C GLU A 113 23.42 8.52 -12.00
N PRO A 114 24.40 8.90 -11.16
CA PRO A 114 25.22 7.95 -10.40
C PRO A 114 24.43 7.16 -9.36
N TRP A 115 23.35 7.74 -8.81
CA TRP A 115 22.50 7.09 -7.81
C TRP A 115 21.65 5.95 -8.38
N LYS A 116 21.47 5.86 -9.71
CA LYS A 116 20.71 4.76 -10.34
C LYS A 116 21.30 3.40 -9.95
N SER A 117 22.61 3.27 -10.04
CA SER A 117 23.32 2.02 -9.69
C SER A 117 23.15 1.61 -8.21
N THR A 118 22.98 2.60 -7.33
CA THR A 118 22.70 2.36 -5.90
C THR A 118 21.26 1.90 -5.70
N ILE A 119 20.30 2.56 -6.36
CA ILE A 119 18.89 2.17 -6.32
C ILE A 119 18.72 0.74 -6.83
N ASP A 120 19.33 0.39 -7.96
CA ASP A 120 19.23 -0.95 -8.56
C ASP A 120 19.70 -2.05 -7.59
N LYS A 121 20.83 -1.83 -6.91
CA LYS A 121 21.34 -2.75 -5.87
C LYS A 121 20.41 -2.87 -4.67
N ASP A 122 19.71 -1.79 -4.33
CA ASP A 122 18.77 -1.78 -3.21
C ASP A 122 17.43 -2.44 -3.57
N LEU A 123 17.02 -2.38 -4.83
CA LEU A 123 15.82 -3.07 -5.32
C LEU A 123 15.95 -4.59 -5.17
N ASP A 124 17.09 -5.18 -5.53
CA ASP A 124 17.32 -6.63 -5.44
C ASP A 124 17.17 -7.19 -4.02
N ARG A 125 17.38 -6.34 -3.00
CA ARG A 125 17.28 -6.70 -1.58
C ARG A 125 16.03 -6.16 -0.89
N THR A 126 15.18 -5.41 -1.59
CA THR A 126 13.97 -4.79 -1.01
C THR A 126 12.74 -5.61 -1.35
N PHE A 127 12.09 -6.16 -0.32
CA PHE A 127 10.87 -6.98 -0.44
C PHE A 127 10.97 -8.17 -1.42
N PRO A 128 12.03 -9.01 -1.32
CA PRO A 128 12.24 -10.11 -2.26
C PRO A 128 11.08 -11.12 -2.29
N ASN A 129 10.32 -11.23 -1.19
CA ASN A 129 9.21 -12.18 -1.07
C ASN A 129 7.83 -11.58 -1.37
N HIS A 130 7.76 -10.37 -1.93
CA HIS A 130 6.50 -9.72 -2.27
C HIS A 130 6.09 -10.02 -3.71
N CYS A 131 4.84 -10.38 -3.98
CA CYS A 131 4.40 -10.82 -5.31
C CYS A 131 4.64 -9.80 -6.42
N LEU A 132 4.48 -8.49 -6.14
CA LEU A 132 4.78 -7.43 -7.11
C LEU A 132 6.27 -7.27 -7.41
N PHE A 133 7.15 -7.78 -6.54
CA PHE A 133 8.60 -7.56 -6.59
C PHE A 133 9.41 -8.86 -6.71
N TYR A 134 8.73 -10.02 -6.67
CA TYR A 134 9.33 -11.33 -6.88
C TYR A 134 9.60 -11.59 -8.36
N ASP A 135 8.80 -11.01 -9.25
CA ASP A 135 8.82 -11.27 -10.69
C ASP A 135 9.05 -10.01 -11.54
N VAL A 136 9.94 -9.13 -11.05
CA VAL A 136 10.32 -7.88 -11.75
C VAL A 136 10.98 -8.17 -13.11
N LYS A 137 11.39 -9.41 -13.37
CA LYS A 137 11.96 -9.81 -14.67
C LYS A 137 10.91 -10.16 -15.73
N PHE A 138 9.64 -10.41 -15.39
CA PHE A 138 8.63 -10.86 -16.36
C PHE A 138 7.67 -9.78 -16.86
N LEU A 139 7.55 -8.63 -16.19
CA LEU A 139 6.54 -7.63 -16.57
C LEU A 139 7.07 -6.27 -17.01
N GLY A 140 8.39 -6.04 -17.09
CA GLY A 140 8.93 -4.83 -17.75
C GLY A 140 8.32 -3.50 -17.29
N PHE A 141 7.82 -3.42 -16.04
CA PHE A 141 7.21 -2.21 -15.50
C PHE A 141 8.25 -1.44 -14.71
N ASP A 142 8.74 -0.37 -15.31
CA ASP A 142 9.43 0.76 -14.67
C ASP A 142 8.49 1.50 -13.69
N ASN A 143 7.92 0.82 -12.69
CA ASN A 143 6.92 1.41 -11.79
C ASN A 143 7.11 1.04 -10.32
N PHE A 144 8.37 1.08 -9.86
CA PHE A 144 8.66 1.22 -8.43
C PHE A 144 8.46 2.65 -7.89
N PHE A 145 8.17 3.62 -8.78
CA PHE A 145 7.87 5.00 -8.42
C PHE A 145 6.38 5.33 -8.56
N CYS A 146 5.52 4.65 -7.79
CA CYS A 146 4.19 5.21 -7.51
C CYS A 146 3.53 4.51 -6.31
N PHE A 147 3.66 5.13 -5.14
CA PHE A 147 2.72 5.04 -4.02
C PHE A 147 2.17 6.43 -3.73
#